data_AF-A0A957FAL4-F1
#
_entry.id   AF-A0A957FAL4-F1
#
_cell.length_a   1.000
_cell.length_b   1.000
_cell.length_c   1.000
_cell.angle_alpha   90.00
_cell.angle_beta   90.00
_cell.angle_gamma   90.00
#
_symmetry.space_group_name_H-M   'P 1'
#
loop_
_entity.id
_entity.type
_entity.pdbx_description
1 polymer ?
#
loop_
_entity_poly.entity_id
_entity_poly.type
_entity_poly.pdbx_seq_one_letter_code
_entity_poly.pdbx_strand_id
1 'polypeptide(L)'
;MTKHYTERNFEEHIEEHLLATGYHQRLPGDYDKTLCLIPDELLTFIQASQPQAYEQLEKQFGPDTPTKLAERLSTEINKRGTLDVLRHGIKTRGV
;
A
#
# COMPACT_ATOMS: atom_id res chain seq x y z
N MET A 1 41.53 -8.66 -12.23
CA MET A 1 40.77 -9.02 -11.03
C MET A 1 39.34 -9.29 -11.44
N THR A 2 38.84 -10.49 -11.17
CA THR A 2 37.45 -10.87 -11.52
C THR A 2 36.51 -10.18 -10.53
N LYS A 3 35.57 -9.37 -11.03
CA LYS A 3 34.61 -8.66 -10.19
C LYS A 3 33.63 -9.70 -9.63
N HIS A 4 33.69 -9.95 -8.32
CA HIS A 4 32.74 -10.83 -7.64
C HIS A 4 31.48 -10.05 -7.32
N TYR A 5 30.44 -10.23 -8.13
CA TYR A 5 29.11 -9.72 -7.83
C TYR A 5 28.43 -10.66 -6.83
N THR A 6 27.96 -10.10 -5.71
CA THR A 6 27.11 -10.80 -4.74
C THR A 6 25.65 -10.45 -4.99
N GLU A 7 24.70 -11.26 -4.48
CA GLU A 7 23.27 -10.93 -4.52
C GLU A 7 23.01 -9.53 -3.95
N ARG A 8 23.67 -9.21 -2.84
CA ARG A 8 23.59 -7.88 -2.23
C ARG A 8 24.01 -6.76 -3.19
N ASN A 9 25.07 -6.95 -3.97
CA ASN A 9 25.49 -5.92 -4.93
C ASN A 9 24.49 -5.77 -6.09
N PHE A 10 23.77 -6.84 -6.42
CA PHE A 10 22.72 -6.80 -7.43
C PHE A 10 21.47 -6.08 -6.90
N GLU A 11 21.03 -6.40 -5.68
CA GLU A 11 19.94 -5.73 -4.98
C GLU A 11 20.21 -4.23 -4.81
N GLU A 12 21.41 -3.86 -4.31
CA GLU A 12 21.85 -2.47 -4.16
C GLU A 12 21.76 -1.71 -5.49
N HIS A 13 22.22 -2.31 -6.59
CA HIS A 13 22.17 -1.67 -7.91
C HIS A 13 20.74 -1.45 -8.43
N ILE A 14 19.86 -2.43 -8.23
CA ILE A 14 18.44 -2.30 -8.60
C ILE A 14 17.78 -1.21 -7.75
N GLU A 15 17.98 -1.23 -6.44
CA GLU A 15 17.40 -0.25 -5.52
C GLU A 15 17.87 1.17 -5.87
N GLU A 16 19.17 1.39 -6.05
CA GLU A 16 19.73 2.68 -6.48
C GLU A 16 19.06 3.20 -7.76
N HIS A 17 18.85 2.33 -8.76
CA HIS A 17 18.19 2.71 -10.01
C HIS A 17 16.71 3.06 -9.82
N LEU A 18 15.98 2.27 -9.02
CA LEU A 18 14.57 2.52 -8.74
C LEU A 18 14.38 3.84 -7.97
N LEU A 19 15.23 4.10 -6.96
CA LEU A 19 15.18 5.34 -6.20
C LEU A 19 15.49 6.56 -7.07
N ALA A 20 16.39 6.43 -8.05
CA ALA A 20 16.67 7.50 -9.01
C ALA A 20 15.53 7.73 -10.03
N THR A 21 14.59 6.80 -10.17
CA THR A 21 13.50 6.85 -11.16
C THR A 21 12.13 7.15 -10.55
N GLY A 22 12.08 7.55 -9.29
CA GLY A 22 10.86 8.01 -8.60
C GLY A 22 10.19 6.96 -7.73
N TYR A 23 10.82 5.81 -7.50
CA TYR A 23 10.40 4.88 -6.46
C TYR A 23 10.87 5.37 -5.08
N HIS A 24 10.18 4.90 -4.05
CA HIS A 24 10.53 5.17 -2.66
C HIS A 24 10.85 3.87 -1.94
N GLN A 25 11.93 3.89 -1.16
CA GLN A 25 12.32 2.75 -0.34
C GLN A 25 11.31 2.52 0.77
N ARG A 26 11.08 1.26 1.11
CA ARG A 26 10.31 0.84 2.28
C ARG A 26 11.08 -0.19 3.09
N LEU A 27 10.83 -0.20 4.40
CA LEU A 27 11.42 -1.17 5.31
C LEU A 27 10.56 -2.44 5.34
N PRO A 28 11.17 -3.62 5.56
CA PRO A 28 10.42 -4.86 5.71
C PRO A 28 9.34 -4.80 6.81
N GLY A 29 9.52 -3.94 7.82
CA GLY A 29 8.56 -3.73 8.91
C GLY A 29 7.32 -2.93 8.51
N ASP A 30 7.36 -2.20 7.40
CA ASP A 30 6.22 -1.39 6.93
C ASP A 30 5.14 -2.27 6.27
N TYR A 31 5.51 -3.49 5.88
CA TYR A 31 4.61 -4.47 5.28
C TYR A 31 3.91 -5.31 6.34
N ASP A 32 2.60 -5.12 6.46
CA ASP A 32 1.73 -5.95 7.27
C ASP A 32 1.41 -7.26 6.53
N LYS A 33 1.98 -8.36 7.01
CA LYS A 33 1.79 -9.70 6.43
C LYS A 33 0.38 -10.27 6.62
N THR A 34 -0.34 -9.83 7.64
CA THR A 34 -1.72 -10.26 7.90
C THR A 34 -2.68 -9.59 6.93
N LEU A 35 -2.46 -8.31 6.63
CA LEU A 35 -3.26 -7.57 5.67
C LEU A 35 -2.79 -7.74 4.22
N CYS A 36 -1.54 -8.16 4.02
CA CYS A 36 -0.82 -8.18 2.74
C CYS A 36 -0.73 -6.78 2.11
N LEU A 37 -0.46 -5.76 2.92
CA LEU A 37 -0.46 -4.35 2.53
C LEU A 37 0.67 -3.58 3.23
N ILE A 38 0.99 -2.40 2.72
CA ILE A 38 1.74 -1.36 3.45
C ILE A 38 0.70 -0.31 3.86
N PRO A 39 0.17 -0.34 5.12
CA PRO A 39 -0.97 0.48 5.51
C PRO A 39 -0.74 1.99 5.33
N ASP A 40 0.47 2.46 5.61
CA ASP A 40 0.80 3.88 5.50
C ASP A 40 0.82 4.37 4.04
N GLU A 41 1.29 3.53 3.10
CA GLU A 41 1.19 3.84 1.66
C GLU A 41 -0.25 3.89 1.20
N LEU A 42 -1.06 2.91 1.62
CA LEU A 42 -2.48 2.88 1.29
C LEU A 42 -3.18 4.14 1.79
N LEU A 43 -2.92 4.52 3.04
CA LEU A 43 -3.54 5.68 3.65
C LEU A 43 -3.12 6.97 2.95
N THR A 44 -1.81 7.15 2.73
CA THR A 44 -1.26 8.31 2.02
C THR A 44 -1.86 8.44 0.64
N PHE A 45 -1.94 7.34 -0.11
CA PHE A 45 -2.54 7.30 -1.44
C PHE A 45 -4.01 7.72 -1.41
N ILE A 46 -4.82 7.18 -0.50
CA ILE A 46 -6.26 7.48 -0.44
C ILE A 46 -6.50 8.92 0.03
N GLN A 47 -5.76 9.41 1.02
CA GLN A 47 -5.88 10.80 1.48
C GLN A 47 -5.50 11.79 0.38
N ALA A 48 -4.47 11.49 -0.41
CA ALA A 48 -4.03 12.34 -1.51
C ALA A 48 -4.99 12.29 -2.72
N SER A 49 -5.45 11.10 -3.11
CA SER A 49 -6.26 10.90 -4.32
C SER A 49 -7.76 11.14 -4.10
N GLN A 50 -8.26 10.88 -2.88
CA GLN A 50 -9.70 10.85 -2.57
C GLN A 50 -10.01 11.53 -1.21
N PRO A 51 -9.56 12.78 -0.97
CA PRO A 51 -9.65 13.43 0.34
C PRO A 51 -11.08 13.56 0.87
N GLN A 52 -12.05 13.87 0.01
CA GLN A 52 -13.46 14.03 0.42
C GLN A 52 -14.11 12.71 0.85
N ALA A 53 -13.73 11.60 0.21
CA ALA A 53 -14.21 10.27 0.59
C ALA A 53 -13.60 9.86 1.94
N TYR A 54 -12.30 10.11 2.12
CA TYR A 54 -11.62 9.86 3.38
C TYR A 54 -12.25 10.65 4.54
N GLU A 55 -12.51 11.95 4.39
CA GLU A 55 -13.13 12.77 5.42
C GLU A 55 -14.53 12.25 5.83
N GLN A 56 -15.31 11.73 4.88
CA GLN A 56 -16.61 11.12 5.16
C GLN A 56 -16.47 9.83 5.99
N LEU A 57 -15.46 9.01 5.69
CA LEU A 57 -15.16 7.83 6.48
C LEU A 57 -14.66 8.20 7.87
N GLU A 58 -13.85 9.27 7.98
CA GLU A 58 -13.35 9.78 9.25
C GLU A 58 -14.46 10.28 10.17
N LYS A 59 -15.50 10.90 9.62
CA LYS A 59 -16.71 11.25 10.40
C LYS A 59 -17.45 10.03 10.96
N GLN A 60 -17.32 8.86 10.32
CA GLN A 60 -18.03 7.63 10.70
C GLN A 60 -17.23 6.70 11.61
N PHE A 61 -15.91 6.64 11.42
CA PHE A 61 -15.02 5.73 12.15
C PHE A 61 -14.05 6.46 13.08
N GLY A 62 -13.91 7.78 12.94
CA GLY A 62 -13.01 8.58 13.76
C GLY A 62 -11.56 8.09 13.66
N PRO A 63 -10.84 7.98 14.78
CA PRO A 63 -9.45 7.52 14.81
C PRO A 63 -9.23 6.13 14.20
N ASP A 64 -10.25 5.27 14.14
CA ASP A 64 -10.12 3.90 13.62
C ASP A 64 -10.17 3.82 12.08
N THR A 65 -10.36 4.95 11.40
CA THR A 65 -10.54 5.01 9.94
C THR A 65 -9.42 4.34 9.16
N PRO A 66 -8.11 4.58 9.44
CA PRO A 66 -7.03 3.92 8.72
C PRO A 66 -7.09 2.39 8.82
N THR A 67 -7.25 1.87 10.03
CA THR A 67 -7.31 0.44 10.30
C THR A 67 -8.51 -0.20 9.60
N LYS A 68 -9.70 0.40 9.72
CA LYS A 68 -10.92 -0.11 9.09
C LYS A 68 -10.83 -0.13 7.57
N LEU A 69 -10.18 0.87 6.99
CA LEU A 69 -9.98 0.96 5.55
C LEU A 69 -9.03 -0.13 5.04
N ALA A 70 -7.91 -0.35 5.74
CA ALA A 70 -6.93 -1.39 5.39
C ALA A 70 -7.52 -2.81 5.53
N GLU A 71 -8.23 -3.09 6.63
CA GLU A 71 -8.96 -4.34 6.85
C GLU A 71 -10.00 -4.58 5.75
N ARG A 72 -10.74 -3.53 5.38
CA ARG A 72 -11.78 -3.61 4.34
C ARG A 72 -11.19 -3.90 2.97
N LEU A 73 -10.11 -3.21 2.60
CA LEU A 73 -9.42 -3.47 1.34
C LEU A 73 -8.87 -4.90 1.28
N SER A 74 -8.19 -5.34 2.33
CA SER A 74 -7.65 -6.71 2.42
C SER A 74 -8.76 -7.76 2.29
N THR A 75 -9.90 -7.56 2.98
CA THR A 75 -11.08 -8.43 2.87
C THR A 75 -11.62 -8.49 1.44
N GLU A 76 -11.73 -7.35 0.76
CA GLU A 76 -12.24 -7.30 -0.60
C GLU A 76 -11.27 -7.94 -1.61
N ILE A 77 -9.97 -7.74 -1.44
CA ILE A 77 -8.93 -8.41 -2.24
C ILE A 77 -9.01 -9.93 -2.04
N ASN A 78 -9.14 -10.40 -0.81
CA ASN A 78 -9.26 -11.84 -0.51
C ASN A 78 -10.53 -12.45 -1.11
N LYS A 79 -11.62 -11.69 -1.19
CA LYS A 79 -12.92 -12.17 -1.70
C LYS A 79 -13.02 -12.14 -3.22
N ARG A 80 -12.52 -11.09 -3.86
CA ARG A 80 -12.73 -10.82 -5.30
C ARG A 80 -11.46 -10.89 -6.14
N GLY A 81 -10.30 -10.91 -5.50
CA GLY A 81 -8.99 -10.83 -6.14
C GLY A 81 -8.54 -9.40 -6.41
N THR A 82 -7.23 -9.18 -6.40
CA THR A 82 -6.60 -7.86 -6.58
C THR A 82 -7.03 -7.17 -7.87
N LEU A 83 -7.08 -7.92 -8.99
CA LEU A 83 -7.40 -7.35 -10.30
C LEU A 83 -8.86 -6.85 -10.37
N ASP A 84 -9.80 -7.56 -9.75
CA ASP A 84 -11.20 -7.12 -9.69
C ASP A 84 -11.34 -5.85 -8.85
N VAL A 85 -10.71 -5.83 -7.68
CA VAL A 85 -10.70 -4.68 -6.78
C VAL A 85 -10.09 -3.44 -7.46
N LEU A 86 -8.99 -3.58 -8.20
CA LEU A 86 -8.38 -2.46 -8.91
C LEU A 86 -9.28 -1.91 -10.04
N ARG A 87 -10.06 -2.78 -10.71
CA ARG A 87 -10.93 -2.36 -11.82
C ARG A 87 -12.24 -1.73 -11.35
N HIS A 88 -12.79 -2.22 -10.25
CA HIS A 88 -14.15 -1.87 -9.81
C HIS A 88 -14.19 -1.12 -8.48
N GLY A 89 -13.06 -0.97 -7.81
CA GLY A 89 -12.95 -0.35 -6.49
C GLY A 89 -13.59 -1.17 -5.37
N ILE A 90 -13.71 -0.54 -4.21
CA ILE A 90 -14.40 -1.06 -3.03
C ILE A 90 -15.45 -0.06 -2.55
N LYS A 91 -16.42 -0.54 -1.78
CA LYS A 91 -17.36 0.31 -1.03
C LYS A 91 -17.25 0.03 0.47
N THR A 92 -17.35 1.09 1.25
CA THR A 92 -17.22 1.10 2.71
C THR A 92 -18.28 2.04 3.29
N ARG A 93 -19.27 1.49 4.00
CA ARG A 93 -20.38 2.25 4.63
C ARG A 93 -20.96 3.39 3.76
N GLY A 94 -21.19 3.10 2.48
CA GLY A 94 -21.84 4.04 1.56
C GLY A 94 -20.92 5.05 0.87
N VAL A 95 -19.62 5.01 1.17
CA VAL A 95 -18.54 5.67 0.41
C VAL A 95 -17.87 4.62 -0.48
#